data_AF-A0A950QUC8-F1
#
_entry.id   AF-A0A950QUC8-F1
#
_cell.length_a   1.000
_cell.length_b   1.000
_cell.length_c   1.000
_cell.angle_alpha   90.00
_cell.angle_beta   90.00
_cell.angle_gamma   90.00
#
_symmetry.space_group_name_H-M   'P 1'
#
loop_
_entity.id
_entity.type
_entity.pdbx_description
1 polymer ?
#
loop_
_entity_poly.entity_id
_entity_poly.type
_entity_poly.pdbx_seq_one_letter_code
_entity_poly.pdbx_strand_id
1 'polypeptide(L)'
;MRLSFHLSRAEQSEIAIEMLPKRLSYVVSAAILLAGALDIATPARSTPAARNYYVAPYGCPTGDGSMKRPWDLRSTLEGKQRVMAGDRIWLRGGTYGDGRTKFTSTVHGTADKPIIVRGMHGERATINGGLDIYGAYTWYWDFEVTNLIGDRSETGNAPEGIDTYEGSEGTKFIDLVVHDTSQGFGFWQPAINGEIYGCLIYYNGYQGPDRGHGHGIYTQNLIGTKEILDNIIFAQFGLGIQAYGSGKAHVSGYRVAGNVLFNNGILSIGGHRVDNILFAGGDRLSRIAVNNNFTYASPGENSGYSRLGWVFGTSENEDVSATNNYWMGGESGLEVWKWRSVTFTGNSVYSPAGLVMLLDAADPRALKQYRWDANHYYGSGSFRLSDGGNRDFNSWKRNTGLDTNSTFASGRPQGVQMFVRRNKYEAGRANVVVYNWDRKETVPVDLRGILASGQRFEIRDAQNFYGRPVVSGIYTEKPVELPMTNDAVALPIGRVPTRPVHTSPEFAVFVVLPQ
;
A
#
# COMPACT_ATOMS: atom_id res chain seq x y z
N MET A 1 48.20 -30.30 12.15
CA MET A 1 49.05 -30.06 10.97
C MET A 1 48.87 -28.62 10.54
N ARG A 2 49.97 -27.89 10.38
CA ARG A 2 50.08 -26.42 10.19
C ARG A 2 49.24 -25.88 9.03
N LEU A 3 48.68 -24.67 9.15
CA LEU A 3 49.25 -23.44 8.54
C LEU A 3 48.47 -22.17 8.93
N SER A 4 49.24 -21.09 9.14
CA SER A 4 48.93 -19.70 9.51
C SER A 4 48.23 -18.92 8.35
N PHE A 5 47.56 -17.77 8.53
CA PHE A 5 48.14 -16.44 8.78
C PHE A 5 47.08 -15.34 9.08
N HIS A 6 47.48 -14.42 9.97
CA HIS A 6 47.26 -12.97 10.06
C HIS A 6 45.95 -12.30 9.60
N LEU A 7 45.32 -11.59 10.55
CA LEU A 7 44.60 -10.33 10.32
C LEU A 7 45.14 -9.26 11.28
N SER A 8 45.58 -8.12 10.73
CA SER A 8 46.03 -6.93 11.45
C SER A 8 45.07 -5.75 11.24
N ARG A 9 44.73 -5.09 12.35
CA ARG A 9 44.22 -3.71 12.58
C ARG A 9 43.61 -2.89 11.42
N ALA A 10 42.39 -2.40 11.66
CA ALA A 10 41.93 -1.03 11.39
C ALA A 10 40.76 -0.72 12.37
N GLU A 11 41.02 0.01 13.47
CA GLU A 11 40.74 1.44 13.67
C GLU A 11 39.44 1.68 14.47
N GLN A 12 39.64 1.84 15.78
CA GLN A 12 38.75 2.52 16.71
C GLN A 12 39.02 4.02 16.64
N SER A 13 37.99 4.85 16.65
CA SER A 13 38.09 6.18 17.27
C SER A 13 36.74 6.60 17.86
N GLU A 14 36.72 6.62 19.19
CA GLU A 14 35.79 7.38 20.02
C GLU A 14 36.21 8.86 19.97
N ILE A 15 35.24 9.79 19.95
CA ILE A 15 35.45 11.14 20.47
C ILE A 15 34.37 11.41 21.51
N ALA A 16 34.87 11.66 22.71
CA ALA A 16 34.13 11.89 23.93
C ALA A 16 33.61 13.33 24.04
N ILE A 17 32.57 13.41 24.84
CA ILE A 17 31.87 14.56 25.42
C ILE A 17 32.83 15.55 26.08
N GLU A 18 32.64 16.86 25.82
CA GLU A 18 33.07 17.92 26.71
C GLU A 18 31.86 18.81 27.08
N MET A 19 31.45 18.71 28.35
CA MET A 19 30.58 19.67 29.03
C MET A 19 31.46 20.55 29.93
N LEU A 20 31.13 21.86 30.06
CA LEU A 20 31.22 22.73 31.27
C LEU A 20 30.97 24.23 30.84
N PRO A 21 30.79 25.23 31.73
CA PRO A 21 29.53 25.59 32.38
C PRO A 21 29.11 27.09 32.30
N LYS A 22 27.80 27.33 32.50
CA LYS A 22 27.09 28.45 33.18
C LYS A 22 27.72 29.86 33.41
N ARG A 23 26.86 30.86 33.10
CA ARG A 23 26.61 32.22 33.70
C ARG A 23 27.32 33.45 33.08
N LEU A 24 26.56 34.47 32.65
CA LEU A 24 26.27 35.67 33.45
C LEU A 24 25.26 36.65 32.79
N SER A 25 24.31 37.12 33.60
CA SER A 25 23.71 38.48 33.71
C SER A 25 22.98 39.18 32.56
N TYR A 26 21.72 39.50 32.87
CA TYR A 26 20.89 40.60 32.38
C TYR A 26 21.60 41.96 32.46
N VAL A 27 21.46 42.79 31.42
CA VAL A 27 21.33 44.25 31.54
C VAL A 27 20.22 44.71 30.61
N VAL A 28 19.21 45.32 31.21
CA VAL A 28 18.13 46.06 30.56
C VAL A 28 18.68 47.41 30.13
N SER A 29 18.51 47.76 28.85
CA SER A 29 18.49 49.16 28.41
C SER A 29 17.42 49.31 27.33
N ALA A 30 16.26 49.81 27.75
CA ALA A 30 15.23 50.30 26.85
C ALA A 30 15.65 51.67 26.32
N ALA A 31 15.78 51.79 24.99
CA ALA A 31 15.82 53.06 24.30
C ALA A 31 14.77 53.01 23.18
N ILE A 32 13.64 53.68 23.44
CA ILE A 32 12.61 53.94 22.45
C ILE A 32 13.13 55.05 21.54
N LEU A 33 13.46 54.70 20.29
CA LEU A 33 13.65 55.65 19.20
C LEU A 33 12.46 55.49 18.25
N LEU A 34 11.49 56.40 18.38
CA LEU A 34 10.40 56.57 17.44
C LEU A 34 10.98 57.22 16.16
N ALA A 35 11.45 56.39 15.22
CA ALA A 35 11.69 56.83 13.86
C ALA A 35 10.49 56.40 13.02
N GLY A 36 9.66 57.36 12.62
CA GLY A 36 8.57 57.13 11.67
C GLY A 36 9.16 56.70 10.32
N ALA A 37 9.19 55.40 10.08
CA ALA A 37 9.43 54.85 8.76
C ALA A 37 8.14 54.97 7.95
N LEU A 38 8.20 55.70 6.85
CA LEU A 38 7.22 55.62 5.77
C LEU A 38 7.18 54.15 5.33
N ASP A 39 6.08 53.44 5.60
CA ASP A 39 5.80 52.13 5.01
C ASP A 39 5.61 52.31 3.51
N ILE A 40 6.70 52.24 2.76
CA ILE A 40 6.64 51.92 1.34
C ILE A 40 6.26 50.44 1.31
N ALA A 41 4.96 50.17 1.22
CA ALA A 41 4.45 48.83 0.97
C ALA A 41 5.10 48.30 -0.31
N THR A 42 6.16 47.49 -0.16
CA THR A 42 6.67 46.68 -1.26
C THR A 42 5.52 45.78 -1.67
N PRO A 43 5.04 45.83 -2.94
CA PRO A 43 3.97 44.96 -3.37
C PRO A 43 4.42 43.53 -3.09
N ALA A 44 3.60 42.78 -2.35
CA ALA A 44 3.83 41.37 -2.11
C ALA A 44 4.12 40.73 -3.46
N ARG A 45 5.34 40.21 -3.63
CA ARG A 45 5.76 39.56 -4.88
C ARG A 45 4.78 38.39 -5.07
N SER A 46 3.86 38.52 -6.01
CA SER A 46 2.91 37.47 -6.35
C SER A 46 3.69 36.19 -6.52
N THR A 47 3.46 35.18 -5.68
CA THR A 47 4.02 33.85 -5.91
C THR A 47 3.62 33.44 -7.33
N PRO A 48 4.56 33.14 -8.23
CA PRO A 48 4.22 32.74 -9.58
C PRO A 48 3.20 31.61 -9.54
N ALA A 49 2.16 31.70 -10.37
CA ALA A 49 1.19 30.62 -10.50
C ALA A 49 1.91 29.33 -10.92
N ALA A 50 1.48 28.20 -10.34
CA ALA A 50 1.94 26.87 -10.71
C ALA A 50 1.91 26.69 -12.24
N ARG A 51 3.05 26.34 -12.84
CA ARG A 51 3.11 26.14 -14.29
C ARG A 51 2.69 24.73 -14.65
N ASN A 52 2.14 24.59 -15.86
CA ASN A 52 1.79 23.31 -16.44
C ASN A 52 2.75 23.01 -17.59
N TYR A 53 3.36 21.84 -17.54
CA TYR A 53 4.19 21.30 -18.61
C TYR A 53 3.60 19.99 -19.11
N TYR A 54 3.81 19.70 -20.39
CA TYR A 54 3.29 18.52 -21.06
C TYR A 54 4.45 17.63 -21.50
N VAL A 55 4.30 16.35 -21.19
CA VAL A 55 5.21 15.28 -21.57
C VAL A 55 4.44 14.30 -22.43
N ALA A 56 5.05 13.83 -23.52
CA ALA A 56 4.41 12.89 -24.44
C ALA A 56 5.41 11.82 -24.90
N PRO A 57 4.95 10.64 -25.38
CA PRO A 57 5.84 9.61 -25.90
C PRO A 57 6.70 10.08 -27.09
N TYR A 58 6.16 11.01 -27.89
CA TYR A 58 6.82 11.67 -29.01
C TYR A 58 7.51 12.99 -28.64
N GLY A 59 7.57 13.31 -27.34
CA GLY A 59 8.22 14.53 -26.85
C GLY A 59 9.73 14.53 -27.09
N CYS A 60 10.35 15.70 -26.94
CA CYS A 60 11.77 15.90 -27.19
C CYS A 60 12.40 16.80 -26.13
N PRO A 61 13.68 16.60 -25.74
CA PRO A 61 14.32 17.45 -24.74
C PRO A 61 14.37 18.93 -25.11
N THR A 62 14.35 19.25 -26.41
CA THR A 62 14.40 20.63 -26.95
C THR A 62 13.01 21.24 -27.18
N GLY A 63 11.94 20.55 -26.77
CA GLY A 63 10.60 21.10 -26.67
C GLY A 63 10.55 22.28 -25.69
N ASP A 64 9.43 22.99 -25.65
CA ASP A 64 9.22 24.11 -24.71
C ASP A 64 8.32 23.73 -23.51
N GLY A 65 7.88 22.47 -23.47
CA GLY A 65 7.00 21.92 -22.44
C GLY A 65 5.53 22.25 -22.66
N SER A 66 5.17 22.88 -23.79
CA SER A 66 3.77 23.11 -24.17
C SER A 66 3.13 21.84 -24.75
N MET A 67 1.80 21.81 -24.80
CA MET A 67 1.05 20.71 -25.42
C MET A 67 1.40 20.50 -26.91
N LYS A 68 1.86 21.55 -27.62
CA LYS A 68 2.27 21.49 -29.03
C LYS A 68 3.70 21.00 -29.23
N ARG A 69 4.59 21.31 -28.28
CA ARG A 69 6.02 20.92 -28.31
C ARG A 69 6.41 20.32 -26.96
N PRO A 70 5.84 19.15 -26.61
CA PRO A 70 6.03 18.54 -25.30
C PRO A 70 7.47 18.06 -25.11
N TRP A 71 7.87 17.96 -23.85
CA TRP A 71 9.12 17.31 -23.48
C TRP A 71 9.00 15.78 -23.51
N ASP A 72 10.12 15.08 -23.60
CA ASP A 72 10.16 13.64 -23.32
C ASP A 72 10.17 13.38 -21.80
N LEU A 73 9.77 12.18 -21.40
CA LEU A 73 9.67 11.81 -19.98
C LEU A 73 11.03 11.77 -19.29
N ARG A 74 12.06 11.25 -19.97
CA ARG A 74 13.38 11.04 -19.38
C ARG A 74 14.02 12.36 -18.98
N SER A 75 14.14 13.31 -19.91
CA SER A 75 14.77 14.61 -19.63
C SER A 75 13.98 15.42 -18.59
N THR A 76 12.65 15.28 -18.58
CA THR A 76 11.79 15.94 -17.60
C THR A 76 12.00 15.41 -16.19
N LEU A 77 11.94 14.10 -15.99
CA LEU A 77 12.06 13.49 -14.67
C LEU A 77 13.50 13.55 -14.12
N GLU A 78 14.52 13.49 -14.98
CA GLU A 78 15.92 13.66 -14.59
C GLU A 78 16.28 15.11 -14.20
N GLY A 79 15.30 16.02 -14.14
CA GLY A 79 15.50 17.40 -13.70
C GLY A 79 16.25 18.29 -14.70
N LYS A 80 16.32 17.87 -15.98
CA LYS A 80 16.98 18.66 -17.05
C LYS A 80 16.09 19.76 -17.61
N GLN A 81 14.81 19.76 -17.24
CA GLN A 81 13.84 20.75 -17.63
C GLN A 81 13.59 21.76 -16.51
N ARG A 82 13.03 22.92 -16.86
CA ARG A 82 12.75 24.03 -15.93
C ARG A 82 11.51 23.82 -15.04
N VAL A 83 11.43 22.66 -14.40
CA VAL A 83 10.36 22.31 -13.45
C VAL A 83 10.76 22.80 -12.07
N MET A 84 9.87 23.56 -11.42
CA MET A 84 10.07 24.11 -10.08
C MET A 84 9.05 23.55 -9.09
N ALA A 85 9.34 23.69 -7.79
CA ALA A 85 8.40 23.34 -6.72
C ALA A 85 7.03 24.03 -6.94
N GLY A 86 5.96 23.23 -6.90
CA GLY A 86 4.58 23.65 -7.15
C GLY A 86 4.10 23.48 -8.60
N ASP A 87 4.99 23.17 -9.55
CA ASP A 87 4.62 22.95 -10.94
C ASP A 87 3.92 21.59 -11.15
N ARG A 88 3.22 21.48 -12.28
CA ARG A 88 2.55 20.26 -12.73
C ARG A 88 3.11 19.78 -14.06
N ILE A 89 3.40 18.49 -14.14
CA ILE A 89 3.79 17.74 -15.33
C ILE A 89 2.63 16.84 -15.72
N TRP A 90 2.03 17.09 -16.88
CA TRP A 90 0.98 16.27 -17.46
C TRP A 90 1.56 15.23 -18.42
N LEU A 91 1.31 13.95 -18.15
CA LEU A 91 1.68 12.84 -19.01
C LEU A 91 0.56 12.59 -20.03
N ARG A 92 0.85 12.84 -21.30
CA ARG A 92 -0.07 12.52 -22.41
C ARG A 92 -0.18 11.01 -22.61
N GLY A 93 -1.27 10.58 -23.22
CA GLY A 93 -1.55 9.20 -23.52
C GLY A 93 -0.51 8.55 -24.42
N GLY A 94 -0.34 7.24 -24.22
CA GLY A 94 0.59 6.39 -24.95
C GLY A 94 1.66 5.78 -24.04
N THR A 95 2.55 5.01 -24.67
CA THR A 95 3.54 4.20 -23.97
C THR A 95 4.90 4.88 -23.91
N TYR A 96 5.46 4.97 -22.70
CA TYR A 96 6.79 5.52 -22.43
C TYR A 96 7.75 4.38 -22.08
N GLY A 97 8.85 4.26 -22.82
CA GLY A 97 9.83 3.20 -22.61
C GLY A 97 9.52 1.91 -23.39
N ASP A 98 10.42 0.95 -23.26
CA ASP A 98 10.50 -0.28 -24.05
C ASP A 98 10.36 -1.56 -23.21
N GLY A 99 10.02 -1.41 -21.92
CA GLY A 99 9.94 -2.50 -20.95
C GLY A 99 11.27 -2.83 -20.28
N ARG A 100 12.40 -2.36 -20.81
CA ARG A 100 13.72 -2.44 -20.15
C ARG A 100 14.13 -1.13 -19.49
N THR A 101 13.47 -0.04 -19.89
CA THR A 101 13.74 1.30 -19.39
C THR A 101 13.39 1.41 -17.90
N LYS A 102 14.35 1.87 -17.08
CA LYS A 102 14.10 2.44 -15.75
C LYS A 102 14.22 3.95 -15.86
N PHE A 103 13.12 4.68 -15.63
CA PHE A 103 13.12 6.14 -15.57
C PHE A 103 13.58 6.58 -14.19
N THR A 104 14.35 7.66 -14.12
CA THR A 104 14.81 8.23 -12.85
C THR A 104 14.18 9.59 -12.64
N SER A 105 13.54 9.76 -11.49
CA SER A 105 12.89 11.00 -11.09
C SER A 105 13.64 11.71 -9.97
N THR A 106 14.28 12.82 -10.31
CA THR A 106 15.01 13.71 -9.39
C THR A 106 14.31 15.06 -9.21
N VAL A 107 13.22 15.30 -9.94
CA VAL A 107 12.35 16.47 -9.72
C VAL A 107 11.83 16.46 -8.30
N HIS A 108 12.01 17.57 -7.59
CA HIS A 108 11.66 17.69 -6.18
C HIS A 108 10.88 18.98 -5.92
N GLY A 109 9.80 18.84 -5.16
CA GLY A 109 9.04 19.95 -4.62
C GLY A 109 9.50 20.32 -3.21
N THR A 110 8.62 21.04 -2.51
CA THR A 110 8.69 21.22 -1.06
C THR A 110 7.37 20.77 -0.43
N ALA A 111 7.34 20.60 0.90
CA ALA A 111 6.11 20.26 1.62
C ALA A 111 4.92 21.18 1.27
N ASP A 112 5.18 22.49 1.14
CA ASP A 112 4.15 23.49 0.82
C ASP A 112 3.85 23.59 -0.69
N LYS A 113 4.77 23.12 -1.54
CA LYS A 113 4.70 23.24 -3.00
C LYS A 113 5.19 21.95 -3.66
N PRO A 114 4.41 20.87 -3.55
CA PRO A 114 4.78 19.62 -4.20
C PRO A 114 4.76 19.76 -5.72
N ILE A 115 5.61 19.01 -6.41
CA ILE A 115 5.49 18.82 -7.86
C ILE A 115 4.45 17.73 -8.12
N ILE A 116 3.55 17.94 -9.07
CA ILE A 116 2.55 16.93 -9.45
C ILE A 116 2.89 16.36 -10.83
N VAL A 117 3.21 15.08 -10.90
CA VAL A 117 3.34 14.31 -12.14
C VAL A 117 2.04 13.52 -12.33
N ARG A 118 1.21 13.91 -13.29
CA ARG A 118 -0.15 13.35 -13.42
C ARG A 118 -0.48 12.91 -14.84
N GLY A 119 -1.17 11.78 -15.00
CA GLY A 119 -1.76 11.38 -16.28
C GLY A 119 -2.79 12.40 -16.77
N MET A 120 -2.78 12.66 -18.08
CA MET A 120 -3.76 13.56 -18.70
C MET A 120 -5.15 12.92 -18.61
N HIS A 121 -6.11 13.66 -18.05
CA HIS A 121 -7.48 13.17 -17.88
C HIS A 121 -8.08 12.68 -19.21
N GLY A 122 -8.72 11.50 -19.18
CA GLY A 122 -9.30 10.86 -20.37
C GLY A 122 -8.27 10.20 -21.30
N GLU A 123 -6.98 10.30 -21.02
CA GLU A 123 -5.91 9.62 -21.75
C GLU A 123 -5.25 8.55 -20.87
N ARG A 124 -4.74 7.47 -21.48
CA ARG A 124 -3.98 6.43 -20.77
C ARG A 124 -2.49 6.63 -20.99
N ALA A 125 -1.81 7.20 -19.99
CA ALA A 125 -0.35 7.26 -19.97
C ALA A 125 0.22 5.99 -19.31
N THR A 126 1.10 5.28 -20.03
CA THR A 126 1.65 3.99 -19.59
C THR A 126 3.17 4.06 -19.59
N ILE A 127 3.79 3.97 -18.41
CA ILE A 127 5.22 3.68 -18.29
C ILE A 127 5.40 2.17 -18.51
N ASN A 128 6.06 1.80 -19.59
CA ASN A 128 6.48 0.44 -19.90
C ASN A 128 7.93 0.24 -19.45
N GLY A 129 8.11 -0.26 -18.24
CA GLY A 129 9.39 -0.33 -17.55
C GLY A 129 9.23 -0.10 -16.05
N GLY A 130 10.20 0.58 -15.44
CA GLY A 130 10.20 0.94 -14.02
C GLY A 130 10.49 2.41 -13.76
N LEU A 131 10.29 2.84 -12.52
CA LEU A 131 10.47 4.22 -12.08
C LEU A 131 11.21 4.30 -10.74
N ASP A 132 12.37 4.94 -10.75
CA ASP A 132 13.17 5.24 -9.56
C ASP A 132 12.90 6.65 -9.06
N ILE A 133 12.63 6.78 -7.77
CA ILE A 133 12.23 8.04 -7.14
C ILE A 133 13.32 8.51 -6.18
N TYR A 134 13.93 9.64 -6.51
CA TYR A 134 14.93 10.32 -5.68
C TYR A 134 14.48 11.73 -5.26
N GLY A 135 13.45 12.28 -5.91
CA GLY A 135 12.99 13.64 -5.66
C GLY A 135 11.92 13.75 -4.57
N ALA A 136 12.16 14.61 -3.57
CA ALA A 136 11.26 14.86 -2.45
C ALA A 136 9.97 15.56 -2.90
N TYR A 137 8.88 15.34 -2.17
CA TYR A 137 7.62 16.07 -2.32
C TYR A 137 7.10 16.10 -3.77
N THR A 138 7.29 14.99 -4.48
CA THR A 138 6.75 14.79 -5.83
C THR A 138 5.63 13.76 -5.77
N TRP A 139 4.47 14.14 -6.30
CA TRP A 139 3.25 13.34 -6.27
C TRP A 139 2.99 12.77 -7.67
N TYR A 140 2.90 11.45 -7.76
CA TYR A 140 2.65 10.69 -8.98
C TYR A 140 1.19 10.25 -8.98
N TRP A 141 0.43 10.64 -10.00
CA TRP A 141 -1.03 10.50 -9.97
C TRP A 141 -1.62 10.04 -11.30
N ASP A 142 -2.54 9.06 -11.28
CA ASP A 142 -3.48 8.80 -12.39
C ASP A 142 -2.81 8.31 -13.69
N PHE A 143 -1.81 7.44 -13.57
CA PHE A 143 -1.17 6.80 -14.72
C PHE A 143 -0.78 5.35 -14.41
N GLU A 144 -0.40 4.62 -15.46
CA GLU A 144 -0.05 3.21 -15.38
C GLU A 144 1.46 3.00 -15.38
N VAL A 145 1.92 2.04 -14.56
CA VAL A 145 3.27 1.48 -14.62
C VAL A 145 3.15 -0.02 -14.83
N THR A 146 3.74 -0.52 -15.90
CA THR A 146 3.68 -1.94 -16.24
C THR A 146 4.92 -2.41 -16.96
N ASN A 147 5.05 -3.73 -17.14
CA ASN A 147 6.03 -4.31 -18.03
C ASN A 147 5.37 -5.13 -19.14
N LEU A 148 5.62 -4.74 -20.38
CA LEU A 148 5.09 -5.42 -21.57
C LEU A 148 6.03 -6.54 -22.08
N ILE A 149 7.23 -6.68 -21.50
CA ILE A 149 8.12 -7.82 -21.74
C ILE A 149 7.59 -8.97 -20.88
N GLY A 150 6.73 -9.79 -21.46
CA GLY A 150 6.03 -10.89 -20.77
C GLY A 150 6.92 -12.06 -20.33
N ASP A 151 8.20 -11.84 -20.05
CA ASP A 151 9.05 -12.83 -19.39
C ASP A 151 8.81 -12.78 -17.88
N ARG A 152 8.42 -13.92 -17.32
CA ARG A 152 8.05 -14.10 -15.90
C ARG A 152 9.02 -15.04 -15.18
N SER A 153 10.25 -15.15 -15.69
CA SER A 153 11.32 -15.96 -15.13
C SER A 153 12.34 -15.10 -14.37
N GLU A 154 13.01 -15.70 -13.39
CA GLU A 154 14.05 -15.05 -12.57
C GLU A 154 15.16 -14.36 -13.39
N THR A 155 15.59 -14.97 -14.51
CA THR A 155 16.68 -14.45 -15.35
C THR A 155 16.22 -13.42 -16.39
N GLY A 156 14.92 -13.36 -16.66
CA GLY A 156 14.30 -12.42 -17.61
C GLY A 156 13.59 -11.24 -16.94
N ASN A 157 13.77 -11.08 -15.63
CA ASN A 157 12.95 -10.22 -14.80
C ASN A 157 12.78 -8.80 -15.36
N ALA A 158 11.51 -8.40 -15.46
CA ALA A 158 11.11 -7.01 -15.61
C ALA A 158 11.81 -6.13 -14.55
N PRO A 159 12.11 -4.85 -14.82
CA PRO A 159 12.36 -3.89 -13.75
C PRO A 159 11.26 -3.92 -12.68
N GLU A 160 11.64 -3.57 -11.45
CA GLU A 160 10.67 -3.22 -10.41
C GLU A 160 9.83 -2.04 -10.90
N GLY A 161 8.54 -2.02 -10.53
CA GLY A 161 7.60 -1.01 -10.98
C GLY A 161 7.98 0.37 -10.48
N ILE A 162 7.96 0.57 -9.17
CA ILE A 162 8.31 1.85 -8.54
C ILE A 162 9.19 1.62 -7.32
N ASP A 163 10.38 2.22 -7.31
CA ASP A 163 11.32 2.18 -6.19
C ASP A 163 11.55 3.57 -5.61
N THR A 164 11.56 3.69 -4.28
CA THR A 164 11.88 4.96 -3.60
C THR A 164 13.26 4.92 -2.94
N TYR A 165 14.09 5.93 -3.19
CA TYR A 165 15.46 6.01 -2.71
C TYR A 165 15.72 7.27 -1.88
N GLU A 166 16.98 7.47 -1.49
CA GLU A 166 17.42 8.66 -0.76
C GLU A 166 16.98 9.95 -1.46
N GLY A 167 16.40 10.87 -0.68
CA GLY A 167 15.82 12.12 -1.17
C GLY A 167 14.31 12.05 -1.47
N SER A 168 13.66 10.89 -1.42
CA SER A 168 12.23 10.73 -1.77
C SER A 168 11.22 11.07 -0.64
N GLU A 169 11.60 11.91 0.32
CA GLU A 169 10.73 12.32 1.43
C GLU A 169 9.41 12.93 0.93
N GLY A 170 8.29 12.61 1.57
CA GLY A 170 6.98 13.22 1.29
C GLY A 170 6.41 12.93 -0.10
N THR A 171 6.96 11.94 -0.80
CA THR A 171 6.45 11.46 -2.09
C THR A 171 5.09 10.79 -1.95
N LYS A 172 4.25 10.93 -2.97
CA LYS A 172 2.93 10.29 -3.00
C LYS A 172 2.69 9.58 -4.31
N PHE A 173 2.00 8.45 -4.24
CA PHE A 173 1.55 7.65 -5.37
C PHE A 173 0.05 7.49 -5.25
N ILE A 174 -0.70 8.12 -6.17
CA ILE A 174 -2.14 8.35 -6.04
C ILE A 174 -2.84 7.75 -7.26
N ASP A 175 -3.77 6.82 -7.03
CA ASP A 175 -4.61 6.25 -8.09
C ASP A 175 -3.82 5.69 -9.29
N LEU A 176 -2.62 5.17 -9.03
CA LEU A 176 -1.81 4.52 -10.06
C LEU A 176 -2.31 3.10 -10.31
N VAL A 177 -2.10 2.61 -11.54
CA VAL A 177 -2.27 1.19 -11.87
C VAL A 177 -0.88 0.59 -12.06
N VAL A 178 -0.46 -0.28 -11.13
CA VAL A 178 0.89 -0.87 -11.13
C VAL A 178 0.80 -2.38 -11.24
N HIS A 179 1.17 -2.91 -12.40
CA HIS A 179 0.96 -4.32 -12.66
C HIS A 179 1.99 -4.94 -13.55
N ASP A 180 2.11 -6.27 -13.47
CA ASP A 180 2.93 -7.03 -14.40
C ASP A 180 4.43 -6.65 -14.37
N THR A 181 4.92 -6.04 -13.29
CA THR A 181 6.35 -5.74 -13.04
C THR A 181 7.02 -6.86 -12.23
N SER A 182 8.33 -6.80 -11.90
CA SER A 182 8.94 -7.82 -11.01
C SER A 182 8.62 -7.61 -9.54
N GLN A 183 8.29 -6.39 -9.14
CA GLN A 183 7.78 -6.01 -7.83
C GLN A 183 6.98 -4.72 -8.02
N GLY A 184 5.77 -4.63 -7.47
CA GLY A 184 4.92 -3.46 -7.68
C GLY A 184 5.57 -2.19 -7.13
N PHE A 185 5.83 -2.19 -5.81
CA PHE A 185 6.51 -1.10 -5.13
C PHE A 185 7.65 -1.61 -4.24
N GLY A 186 8.83 -1.02 -4.39
CA GLY A 186 9.88 -0.97 -3.38
C GLY A 186 9.79 0.35 -2.61
N PHE A 187 9.00 0.34 -1.52
CA PHE A 187 8.75 1.53 -0.71
C PHE A 187 9.75 1.58 0.46
N TRP A 188 10.98 1.98 0.17
CA TRP A 188 12.13 1.86 1.08
C TRP A 188 12.26 3.00 2.10
N GLN A 189 13.00 2.74 3.18
CA GLN A 189 13.14 3.61 4.36
C GLN A 189 13.31 5.11 4.05
N PRO A 190 14.06 5.55 3.01
CA PRO A 190 14.25 6.98 2.78
C PRO A 190 12.99 7.76 2.36
N ALA A 191 11.91 7.09 1.94
CA ALA A 191 10.63 7.72 1.63
C ALA A 191 9.84 8.09 2.90
N ILE A 192 10.47 8.91 3.75
CA ILE A 192 9.91 9.38 5.02
C ILE A 192 8.58 10.10 4.74
N ASN A 193 7.55 9.77 5.51
CA ASN A 193 6.21 10.34 5.38
C ASN A 193 5.58 10.17 3.97
N GLY A 194 6.03 9.17 3.19
CA GLY A 194 5.45 8.88 1.89
C GLY A 194 4.06 8.24 1.98
N GLU A 195 3.30 8.30 0.89
CA GLU A 195 1.93 7.79 0.80
C GLU A 195 1.69 7.00 -0.49
N ILE A 196 1.19 5.76 -0.38
CA ILE A 196 0.62 4.99 -1.49
C ILE A 196 -0.89 4.95 -1.27
N TYR A 197 -1.65 5.62 -2.13
CA TYR A 197 -3.08 5.87 -1.98
C TYR A 197 -3.89 5.45 -3.20
N GLY A 198 -4.95 4.67 -3.01
CA GLY A 198 -5.97 4.46 -4.06
C GLY A 198 -5.51 3.66 -5.27
N CYS A 199 -4.28 3.12 -5.25
CA CYS A 199 -3.66 2.41 -6.35
C CYS A 199 -4.28 1.02 -6.56
N LEU A 200 -4.26 0.57 -7.81
CA LEU A 200 -4.59 -0.79 -8.22
C LEU A 200 -3.28 -1.54 -8.52
N ILE A 201 -2.97 -2.57 -7.73
CA ILE A 201 -1.65 -3.23 -7.76
C ILE A 201 -1.83 -4.74 -7.95
N TYR A 202 -1.41 -5.29 -9.09
CA TYR A 202 -1.70 -6.70 -9.40
C TYR A 202 -0.69 -7.37 -10.31
N TYR A 203 -0.62 -8.70 -10.27
CA TYR A 203 0.20 -9.52 -11.15
C TYR A 203 1.71 -9.22 -11.18
N ASN A 204 2.23 -8.58 -10.14
CA ASN A 204 3.67 -8.34 -10.06
C ASN A 204 4.38 -9.61 -9.59
N GLY A 205 5.58 -9.79 -10.12
CA GLY A 205 6.49 -10.86 -9.79
C GLY A 205 6.77 -11.85 -10.90
N TYR A 206 7.42 -12.92 -10.48
CA TYR A 206 7.98 -13.98 -11.31
C TYR A 206 8.06 -15.29 -10.51
N GLN A 207 8.22 -16.40 -11.23
CA GLN A 207 8.47 -17.69 -10.62
C GLN A 207 9.98 -17.90 -10.43
N GLY A 208 10.43 -17.99 -9.18
CA GLY A 208 11.79 -18.43 -8.84
C GLY A 208 11.89 -19.96 -8.67
N PRO A 209 13.09 -20.49 -8.42
CA PRO A 209 13.32 -21.92 -8.25
C PRO A 209 12.72 -22.48 -6.94
N ASP A 210 12.53 -21.64 -5.93
CA ASP A 210 11.99 -21.98 -4.61
C ASP A 210 10.49 -21.67 -4.49
N ARG A 211 10.07 -20.47 -4.91
CA ARG A 211 8.70 -19.96 -4.79
C ARG A 211 8.41 -18.82 -5.76
N GLY A 212 7.19 -18.31 -5.69
CA GLY A 212 6.86 -17.00 -6.26
C GLY A 212 7.58 -15.86 -5.57
N HIS A 213 8.13 -14.94 -6.36
CA HIS A 213 8.76 -13.69 -5.92
C HIS A 213 8.04 -12.50 -6.52
N GLY A 214 8.24 -11.33 -5.91
CA GLY A 214 7.58 -10.09 -6.33
C GLY A 214 6.31 -9.83 -5.52
N HIS A 215 6.34 -8.72 -4.80
CA HIS A 215 5.27 -8.29 -3.92
C HIS A 215 4.45 -7.17 -4.56
N GLY A 216 3.25 -6.93 -4.02
CA GLY A 216 2.50 -5.74 -4.38
C GLY A 216 3.22 -4.52 -3.84
N ILE A 217 3.53 -4.54 -2.54
CA ILE A 217 4.34 -3.53 -1.86
C ILE A 217 5.34 -4.24 -0.95
N TYR A 218 6.63 -4.00 -1.15
CA TYR A 218 7.69 -4.35 -0.22
C TYR A 218 8.21 -3.07 0.43
N THR A 219 8.20 -2.99 1.76
CA THR A 219 8.49 -1.74 2.48
C THR A 219 9.35 -1.92 3.73
N GLN A 220 10.12 -0.87 4.03
CA GLN A 220 10.88 -0.68 5.27
C GLN A 220 10.66 0.75 5.80
N ASN A 221 10.71 0.93 7.11
CA ASN A 221 10.59 2.25 7.71
C ASN A 221 11.15 2.32 9.13
N LEU A 222 11.69 3.48 9.48
CA LEU A 222 12.19 3.78 10.82
C LEU A 222 11.67 5.11 11.35
N ILE A 223 11.73 6.17 10.54
CA ILE A 223 11.43 7.55 10.93
C ILE A 223 10.12 7.99 10.27
N GLY A 224 9.34 8.81 10.99
CA GLY A 224 8.02 9.25 10.51
C GLY A 224 7.01 8.13 10.43
N THR A 225 6.00 8.31 9.58
CA THR A 225 4.93 7.33 9.34
C THR A 225 4.71 7.16 7.85
N LYS A 226 4.81 5.92 7.37
CA LYS A 226 4.41 5.58 6.01
C LYS A 226 2.92 5.26 5.92
N GLU A 227 2.30 5.79 4.89
CA GLU A 227 0.87 5.75 4.66
C GLU A 227 0.57 4.80 3.48
N ILE A 228 -0.11 3.68 3.74
CA ILE A 228 -0.55 2.73 2.71
C ILE A 228 -2.07 2.63 2.81
N LEU A 229 -2.79 3.29 1.92
CA LEU A 229 -4.18 3.65 2.13
C LEU A 229 -5.09 3.36 0.94
N ASP A 230 -6.26 2.75 1.18
CA ASP A 230 -7.33 2.58 0.20
C ASP A 230 -6.85 1.95 -1.14
N ASN A 231 -5.78 1.15 -1.13
CA ASN A 231 -5.27 0.46 -2.32
C ASN A 231 -6.02 -0.86 -2.55
N ILE A 232 -6.06 -1.33 -3.79
CA ILE A 232 -6.57 -2.66 -4.16
C ILE A 232 -5.39 -3.49 -4.65
N ILE A 233 -5.02 -4.55 -3.93
CA ILE A 233 -3.79 -5.32 -4.13
C ILE A 233 -4.10 -6.81 -4.26
N PHE A 234 -3.89 -7.41 -5.43
CA PHE A 234 -4.30 -8.80 -5.63
C PHE A 234 -3.41 -9.61 -6.55
N ALA A 235 -3.44 -10.93 -6.34
CA ALA A 235 -2.85 -11.92 -7.23
C ALA A 235 -1.40 -11.62 -7.64
N GLN A 236 -0.53 -11.23 -6.70
CA GLN A 236 0.91 -11.24 -6.98
C GLN A 236 1.43 -12.69 -7.10
N PHE A 237 2.66 -12.85 -7.59
CA PHE A 237 3.41 -14.10 -7.42
C PHE A 237 3.82 -14.31 -5.95
N GLY A 238 4.20 -13.24 -5.25
CA GLY A 238 4.47 -13.23 -3.82
C GLY A 238 3.33 -12.64 -2.99
N LEU A 239 3.71 -11.99 -1.90
CA LEU A 239 2.80 -11.37 -0.93
C LEU A 239 2.15 -10.08 -1.43
N GLY A 240 1.01 -9.71 -0.83
CA GLY A 240 0.35 -8.43 -1.09
C GLY A 240 1.16 -7.25 -0.55
N ILE A 241 1.16 -7.06 0.77
CA ILE A 241 2.06 -6.15 1.48
C ILE A 241 3.06 -6.99 2.28
N GLN A 242 4.35 -6.73 2.06
CA GLN A 242 5.44 -7.24 2.87
C GLN A 242 6.20 -6.07 3.50
N ALA A 243 5.97 -5.80 4.78
CA ALA A 243 6.80 -4.90 5.57
C ALA A 243 7.87 -5.75 6.27
N TYR A 244 9.09 -5.74 5.73
CA TYR A 244 10.13 -6.71 6.11
C TYR A 244 11.56 -6.22 5.89
N GLY A 245 12.50 -6.80 6.63
CA GLY A 245 13.90 -6.88 6.20
C GLY A 245 14.72 -7.83 7.06
N SER A 246 15.99 -8.04 6.71
CA SER A 246 16.91 -8.87 7.49
C SER A 246 17.21 -8.23 8.86
N GLY A 247 18.00 -8.89 9.72
CA GLY A 247 18.21 -8.49 11.13
C GLY A 247 18.84 -7.11 11.39
N LYS A 248 19.04 -6.25 10.39
CA LYS A 248 19.42 -4.83 10.56
C LYS A 248 18.39 -3.85 9.98
N ALA A 249 17.34 -4.36 9.35
CA ALA A 249 16.30 -3.53 8.77
C ALA A 249 15.30 -3.06 9.84
N HIS A 250 14.62 -1.96 9.55
CA HIS A 250 13.62 -1.40 10.44
C HIS A 250 12.23 -1.51 9.83
N VAL A 251 11.29 -1.96 10.65
CA VAL A 251 9.87 -2.05 10.32
C VAL A 251 9.11 -1.33 11.43
N SER A 252 9.01 -0.01 11.34
CA SER A 252 8.33 0.81 12.34
C SER A 252 7.67 2.04 11.73
N GLY A 253 6.55 2.48 12.31
CA GLY A 253 5.86 3.70 11.87
C GLY A 253 5.07 3.51 10.59
N TYR A 254 3.93 2.82 10.71
CA TYR A 254 3.05 2.55 9.59
C TYR A 254 1.60 2.85 9.92
N ARG A 255 0.90 3.44 8.96
CA ARG A 255 -0.56 3.44 8.90
C ARG A 255 -1.01 2.72 7.65
N VAL A 256 -1.58 1.54 7.84
CA VAL A 256 -2.14 0.69 6.78
C VAL A 256 -3.64 0.67 6.96
N ALA A 257 -4.40 1.35 6.10
CA ALA A 257 -5.84 1.50 6.30
C ALA A 257 -6.67 1.52 5.02
N GLY A 258 -7.84 0.89 5.06
CA GLY A 258 -8.79 0.92 3.94
C GLY A 258 -8.39 0.07 2.73
N ASN A 259 -7.25 -0.63 2.78
CA ASN A 259 -6.76 -1.41 1.66
C ASN A 259 -7.57 -2.70 1.50
N VAL A 260 -7.67 -3.17 0.27
CA VAL A 260 -8.30 -4.43 -0.11
C VAL A 260 -7.22 -5.35 -0.66
N LEU A 261 -7.00 -6.51 -0.03
CA LEU A 261 -5.93 -7.41 -0.41
C LEU A 261 -6.43 -8.84 -0.59
N PHE A 262 -6.23 -9.43 -1.76
CA PHE A 262 -6.81 -10.74 -1.99
C PHE A 262 -6.02 -11.65 -2.92
N ASN A 263 -6.08 -12.94 -2.60
CA ASN A 263 -5.48 -14.03 -3.38
C ASN A 263 -4.02 -13.79 -3.80
N ASN A 264 -3.24 -13.09 -2.99
CA ASN A 264 -1.81 -12.90 -3.27
C ASN A 264 -1.07 -14.24 -3.16
N GLY A 265 -0.12 -14.50 -4.06
CA GLY A 265 0.57 -15.79 -4.23
C GLY A 265 0.03 -16.65 -5.38
N ILE A 266 -1.22 -16.41 -5.80
CA ILE A 266 -1.97 -17.32 -6.68
C ILE A 266 -1.33 -17.53 -8.05
N LEU A 267 -0.48 -16.62 -8.55
CA LEU A 267 0.12 -16.78 -9.88
C LEU A 267 1.21 -17.84 -9.94
N SER A 268 1.79 -18.17 -8.78
CA SER A 268 2.93 -19.07 -8.67
C SER A 268 2.53 -20.53 -8.89
N ILE A 269 3.53 -21.40 -9.04
CA ILE A 269 3.34 -22.85 -9.14
C ILE A 269 2.50 -23.35 -7.95
N GLY A 270 1.50 -24.18 -8.24
CA GLY A 270 0.58 -24.73 -7.25
C GLY A 270 -0.61 -23.82 -6.91
N GLY A 271 -0.58 -22.54 -7.30
CA GLY A 271 -1.72 -21.63 -7.10
C GLY A 271 -2.02 -21.30 -5.64
N HIS A 272 -1.08 -21.58 -4.73
CA HIS A 272 -1.23 -21.35 -3.30
C HIS A 272 -1.27 -19.86 -2.99
N ARG A 273 -2.04 -19.50 -1.97
CA ARG A 273 -2.10 -18.13 -1.48
C ARG A 273 -1.09 -18.01 -0.36
N VAL A 274 -0.42 -16.87 -0.31
CA VAL A 274 0.50 -16.49 0.76
C VAL A 274 -0.10 -15.29 1.50
N ASP A 275 0.71 -14.55 2.24
CA ASP A 275 0.21 -13.42 3.01
C ASP A 275 -0.37 -12.33 2.11
N ASN A 276 -1.59 -11.92 2.46
CA ASN A 276 -2.11 -10.64 2.01
C ASN A 276 -1.37 -9.49 2.71
N ILE A 277 -1.16 -9.60 4.03
CA ILE A 277 -0.38 -8.63 4.82
C ILE A 277 0.62 -9.38 5.70
N LEU A 278 1.89 -9.01 5.60
CA LEU A 278 2.96 -9.45 6.48
C LEU A 278 3.72 -8.27 7.07
N PHE A 279 3.80 -8.23 8.39
CA PHE A 279 4.77 -7.42 9.13
C PHE A 279 5.76 -8.36 9.82
N ALA A 280 7.02 -8.37 9.42
CA ALA A 280 7.99 -9.35 9.88
C ALA A 280 9.43 -8.84 9.79
N GLY A 281 10.39 -9.62 10.32
CA GLY A 281 11.81 -9.34 10.18
C GLY A 281 12.27 -8.07 10.90
N GLY A 282 13.51 -7.67 10.66
CA GLY A 282 14.16 -6.56 11.36
C GLY A 282 14.44 -6.85 12.85
N ASP A 283 14.96 -5.84 13.55
CA ASP A 283 15.27 -5.95 14.98
C ASP A 283 14.00 -6.03 15.83
N ARG A 284 13.17 -4.97 15.78
CA ARG A 284 12.00 -4.79 16.65
C ARG A 284 10.95 -3.95 15.96
N LEU A 285 9.73 -4.48 15.83
CA LEU A 285 8.62 -3.77 15.20
C LEU A 285 7.94 -2.82 16.21
N SER A 286 7.50 -1.65 15.76
CA SER A 286 6.83 -0.66 16.63
C SER A 286 5.99 0.34 15.83
N ARG A 287 5.05 1.02 16.49
CA ARG A 287 4.22 2.09 15.91
C ARG A 287 3.48 1.63 14.64
N ILE A 288 2.85 0.47 14.71
CA ILE A 288 2.14 -0.13 13.56
C ILE A 288 0.63 -0.05 13.79
N ALA A 289 -0.06 0.68 12.91
CA ALA A 289 -1.51 0.79 12.91
C ALA A 289 -2.09 0.16 11.62
N VAL A 290 -2.85 -0.92 11.77
CA VAL A 290 -3.57 -1.62 10.71
C VAL A 290 -5.06 -1.47 10.95
N ASN A 291 -5.74 -0.60 10.21
CA ASN A 291 -7.13 -0.24 10.50
C ASN A 291 -8.05 -0.32 9.30
N ASN A 292 -9.18 -1.01 9.43
CA ASN A 292 -10.24 -1.02 8.41
C ASN A 292 -9.75 -1.52 7.05
N ASN A 293 -8.91 -2.56 7.02
CA ASN A 293 -8.49 -3.25 5.80
C ASN A 293 -9.37 -4.47 5.56
N PHE A 294 -9.42 -4.92 4.30
CA PHE A 294 -10.27 -5.99 3.82
C PHE A 294 -9.41 -7.04 3.13
N THR A 295 -9.23 -8.20 3.75
CA THR A 295 -8.51 -9.31 3.12
C THR A 295 -9.49 -10.36 2.61
N TYR A 296 -9.09 -11.07 1.56
CA TYR A 296 -9.83 -12.23 1.08
C TYR A 296 -8.88 -13.29 0.52
N ALA A 297 -9.07 -14.54 0.91
CA ALA A 297 -8.47 -15.70 0.25
C ALA A 297 -9.60 -16.67 -0.09
N SER A 298 -9.70 -17.09 -1.35
CA SER A 298 -10.80 -17.93 -1.83
C SER A 298 -10.95 -19.18 -0.94
N PRO A 299 -12.04 -19.31 -0.14
CA PRO A 299 -12.09 -20.24 1.00
C PRO A 299 -11.91 -21.72 0.65
N GLY A 300 -12.25 -22.13 -0.58
CA GLY A 300 -12.18 -23.53 -1.02
C GLY A 300 -10.77 -24.15 -1.02
N GLU A 301 -9.70 -23.34 -0.98
CA GLU A 301 -8.32 -23.83 -1.08
C GLU A 301 -7.60 -23.97 0.27
N ASN A 302 -8.19 -23.47 1.37
CA ASN A 302 -7.59 -23.47 2.72
C ASN A 302 -6.09 -23.09 2.74
N SER A 303 -5.73 -22.04 1.98
CA SER A 303 -4.37 -21.56 1.78
C SER A 303 -4.37 -20.03 1.82
N GLY A 304 -3.31 -19.42 2.36
CA GLY A 304 -3.16 -17.98 2.54
C GLY A 304 -3.16 -17.56 4.00
N TYR A 305 -2.57 -16.40 4.27
CA TYR A 305 -2.40 -15.89 5.63
C TYR A 305 -2.56 -14.37 5.69
N SER A 306 -2.62 -13.85 6.91
CA SER A 306 -2.20 -12.50 7.25
C SER A 306 -1.49 -12.56 8.60
N ARG A 307 -0.35 -11.88 8.73
CA ARG A 307 0.52 -12.03 9.90
C ARG A 307 1.07 -10.68 10.37
N LEU A 308 0.86 -10.41 11.65
CA LEU A 308 1.41 -9.27 12.37
C LEU A 308 2.49 -9.77 13.31
N GLY A 309 3.74 -9.65 12.90
CA GLY A 309 4.87 -10.40 13.45
C GLY A 309 5.07 -11.71 12.70
N TRP A 310 6.09 -12.49 13.10
CA TRP A 310 6.46 -13.72 12.39
C TRP A 310 6.88 -14.84 13.33
N VAL A 311 6.55 -16.07 12.95
CA VAL A 311 6.90 -17.31 13.67
C VAL A 311 8.41 -17.50 13.86
N PHE A 312 9.22 -17.02 12.91
CA PHE A 312 10.69 -17.10 12.99
C PHE A 312 11.32 -15.83 13.59
N GLY A 313 10.51 -14.88 14.07
CA GLY A 313 10.99 -13.70 14.77
C GLY A 313 11.58 -14.07 16.12
N THR A 314 12.83 -13.70 16.37
CA THR A 314 13.53 -13.98 17.64
C THR A 314 13.41 -12.85 18.66
N SER A 315 12.95 -11.68 18.23
CA SER A 315 12.83 -10.48 19.07
C SER A 315 11.38 -10.21 19.44
N GLU A 316 11.17 -9.63 20.62
CA GLU A 316 9.87 -9.10 21.03
C GLU A 316 9.60 -7.76 20.33
N ASN A 317 8.40 -7.61 19.80
CA ASN A 317 7.87 -6.40 19.17
C ASN A 317 7.22 -5.48 20.20
N GLU A 318 7.21 -4.17 19.97
CA GLU A 318 6.71 -3.19 20.94
C GLU A 318 5.19 -3.06 20.92
N ASP A 319 4.63 -2.43 19.88
CA ASP A 319 3.22 -2.07 19.84
C ASP A 319 2.60 -2.21 18.44
N VAL A 320 1.43 -2.84 18.39
CA VAL A 320 0.57 -2.92 17.21
C VAL A 320 -0.88 -2.64 17.56
N SER A 321 -1.55 -1.87 16.70
CA SER A 321 -3.00 -1.69 16.72
C SER A 321 -3.61 -2.25 15.44
N ALA A 322 -4.39 -3.31 15.55
CA ALA A 322 -5.17 -3.90 14.47
C ALA A 322 -6.66 -3.77 14.77
N THR A 323 -7.34 -2.82 14.14
CA THR A 323 -8.74 -2.48 14.47
C THR A 323 -9.67 -2.46 13.26
N ASN A 324 -10.91 -2.89 13.44
CA ASN A 324 -11.96 -2.79 12.42
C ASN A 324 -11.63 -3.49 11.09
N ASN A 325 -10.68 -4.44 11.06
CA ASN A 325 -10.28 -5.12 9.83
C ASN A 325 -11.16 -6.36 9.57
N TYR A 326 -11.26 -6.74 8.31
CA TYR A 326 -11.91 -7.94 7.83
C TYR A 326 -10.83 -8.92 7.35
N TRP A 327 -10.59 -9.97 8.11
CA TRP A 327 -9.58 -11.00 7.87
C TRP A 327 -10.26 -12.27 7.35
N MET A 328 -10.49 -12.37 6.04
CA MET A 328 -11.41 -13.37 5.47
C MET A 328 -10.70 -14.45 4.67
N GLY A 329 -10.82 -15.70 5.11
CA GLY A 329 -10.29 -16.88 4.45
C GLY A 329 -8.85 -17.20 4.83
N GLY A 330 -8.26 -18.16 4.14
CA GLY A 330 -6.89 -18.62 4.37
C GLY A 330 -6.76 -19.81 5.31
N GLU A 331 -5.55 -20.37 5.40
CA GLU A 331 -5.19 -21.38 6.40
C GLU A 331 -5.17 -20.80 7.81
N SER A 332 -4.89 -19.50 7.93
CA SER A 332 -5.16 -18.73 9.13
C SER A 332 -5.80 -17.41 8.76
N GLY A 333 -6.88 -17.04 9.45
CA GLY A 333 -7.51 -15.73 9.28
C GLY A 333 -6.53 -14.62 9.67
N LEU A 334 -5.96 -14.71 10.87
CA LEU A 334 -4.90 -13.82 11.34
C LEU A 334 -3.98 -14.52 12.33
N GLU A 335 -2.68 -14.27 12.19
CA GLU A 335 -1.68 -14.61 13.22
C GLU A 335 -1.02 -13.36 13.78
N VAL A 336 -0.87 -13.33 15.10
CA VAL A 336 -0.22 -12.24 15.85
C VAL A 336 0.93 -12.83 16.66
N TRP A 337 2.13 -12.32 16.42
CA TRP A 337 3.38 -12.88 16.95
C TRP A 337 4.22 -11.85 17.71
N LYS A 338 4.58 -12.21 18.95
CA LYS A 338 5.61 -11.62 19.81
C LYS A 338 5.46 -10.14 20.14
N TRP A 339 4.25 -9.60 20.24
CA TRP A 339 4.03 -8.20 20.65
C TRP A 339 4.00 -8.04 22.17
N ARG A 340 4.52 -6.93 22.71
CA ARG A 340 4.38 -6.52 24.12
C ARG A 340 3.06 -5.81 24.38
N SER A 341 2.55 -5.08 23.39
CA SER A 341 1.28 -4.37 23.46
C SER A 341 0.48 -4.59 22.18
N VAL A 342 -0.76 -5.04 22.34
CA VAL A 342 -1.70 -5.26 21.24
C VAL A 342 -3.01 -4.55 21.53
N THR A 343 -3.46 -3.77 20.55
CA THR A 343 -4.85 -3.36 20.43
C THR A 343 -5.51 -4.14 19.30
N PHE A 344 -6.45 -5.03 19.61
CA PHE A 344 -7.18 -5.85 18.65
C PHE A 344 -8.69 -5.75 18.91
N THR A 345 -9.34 -4.76 18.29
CA THR A 345 -10.76 -4.47 18.55
C THR A 345 -11.58 -4.21 17.29
N GLY A 346 -12.84 -4.64 17.27
CA GLY A 346 -13.76 -4.39 16.15
C GLY A 346 -13.50 -5.23 14.90
N ASN A 347 -12.62 -6.23 14.97
CA ASN A 347 -12.23 -7.01 13.79
C ASN A 347 -13.23 -8.12 13.49
N SER A 348 -13.40 -8.44 12.20
CA SER A 348 -14.05 -9.66 11.74
C SER A 348 -12.99 -10.64 11.23
N VAL A 349 -12.98 -11.88 11.72
CA VAL A 349 -11.99 -12.88 11.35
C VAL A 349 -12.67 -14.19 10.95
N TYR A 350 -12.29 -14.74 9.81
CA TYR A 350 -12.86 -15.96 9.27
C TYR A 350 -11.78 -16.86 8.69
N SER A 351 -11.76 -18.14 9.10
CA SER A 351 -11.10 -19.20 8.35
C SER A 351 -12.02 -20.43 8.27
N PRO A 352 -12.23 -21.00 7.07
CA PRO A 352 -13.20 -22.09 6.88
C PRO A 352 -12.82 -23.36 7.64
N ALA A 353 -11.55 -23.75 7.59
CA ALA A 353 -11.06 -25.03 8.12
C ALA A 353 -9.78 -24.89 8.96
N GLY A 354 -9.00 -23.84 8.74
CA GLY A 354 -7.75 -23.58 9.42
C GLY A 354 -7.91 -22.86 10.76
N LEU A 355 -6.91 -22.08 11.16
CA LEU A 355 -6.97 -21.26 12.37
C LEU A 355 -7.82 -20.03 12.13
N VAL A 356 -8.81 -19.78 12.98
CA VAL A 356 -9.46 -18.47 13.00
C VAL A 356 -8.45 -17.43 13.49
N MET A 357 -7.74 -17.75 14.58
CA MET A 357 -6.79 -16.83 15.20
C MET A 357 -5.61 -17.60 15.79
N LEU A 358 -4.41 -17.06 15.60
CA LEU A 358 -3.23 -17.45 16.36
C LEU A 358 -2.72 -16.24 17.14
N LEU A 359 -2.50 -16.42 18.45
CA LEU A 359 -1.79 -15.45 19.28
C LEU A 359 -0.61 -16.10 19.97
N ASP A 360 0.58 -15.74 19.51
CA ASP A 360 1.81 -15.99 20.24
C ASP A 360 2.29 -14.67 20.86
N ALA A 361 2.06 -14.47 22.15
CA ALA A 361 2.42 -13.24 22.85
C ALA A 361 3.94 -13.12 23.10
N ALA A 362 4.44 -11.90 23.32
CA ALA A 362 5.80 -11.72 23.86
C ALA A 362 5.91 -12.35 25.26
N ASP A 363 4.96 -12.03 26.15
CA ASP A 363 4.82 -12.65 27.46
C ASP A 363 3.40 -13.23 27.62
N PRO A 364 3.22 -14.57 27.57
CA PRO A 364 1.93 -15.22 27.80
C PRO A 364 1.30 -14.95 29.17
N ARG A 365 2.06 -14.44 30.15
CA ARG A 365 1.55 -14.07 31.48
C ARG A 365 0.96 -12.66 31.50
N ALA A 366 1.25 -11.84 30.49
CA ALA A 366 0.85 -10.44 30.40
C ALA A 366 -0.37 -10.20 29.47
N LEU A 367 -1.04 -11.27 28.99
CA LEU A 367 -2.15 -11.15 28.04
C LEU A 367 -3.25 -10.17 28.45
N LYS A 368 -3.57 -10.08 29.75
CA LYS A 368 -4.59 -9.15 30.28
C LYS A 368 -4.28 -7.66 30.05
N GLN A 369 -3.05 -7.32 29.66
CA GLN A 369 -2.66 -5.96 29.32
C GLN A 369 -3.05 -5.59 27.89
N TYR A 370 -3.39 -6.56 27.04
CA TYR A 370 -3.85 -6.29 25.69
C TYR A 370 -5.27 -5.73 25.70
N ARG A 371 -5.51 -4.76 24.81
CA ARG A 371 -6.86 -4.30 24.52
C ARG A 371 -7.43 -5.18 23.42
N TRP A 372 -8.06 -6.27 23.79
CA TRP A 372 -8.53 -7.29 22.85
C TRP A 372 -9.98 -7.65 23.11
N ASP A 373 -10.90 -7.05 22.36
CA ASP A 373 -12.33 -7.20 22.59
C ASP A 373 -13.20 -6.72 21.41
N ALA A 374 -14.50 -7.01 21.47
CA ALA A 374 -15.49 -6.60 20.47
C ALA A 374 -15.14 -7.06 19.05
N ASN A 375 -14.67 -8.30 18.91
CA ASN A 375 -14.35 -8.95 17.65
C ASN A 375 -15.43 -9.96 17.26
N HIS A 376 -15.58 -10.20 15.96
CA HIS A 376 -16.48 -11.18 15.38
C HIS A 376 -15.69 -12.29 14.70
N TYR A 377 -15.79 -13.50 15.22
CA TYR A 377 -15.09 -14.67 14.72
C TYR A 377 -16.05 -15.60 13.98
N TYR A 378 -15.59 -16.15 12.87
CA TYR A 378 -16.36 -17.07 12.02
C TYR A 378 -15.52 -18.28 11.62
N GLY A 379 -16.18 -19.37 11.26
CA GLY A 379 -15.55 -20.50 10.58
C GLY A 379 -15.26 -21.69 11.49
N SER A 380 -14.03 -22.20 11.45
CA SER A 380 -13.61 -23.46 12.08
C SER A 380 -13.72 -23.46 13.62
N GLY A 381 -13.67 -22.28 14.23
CA GLY A 381 -13.63 -22.13 15.69
C GLY A 381 -12.31 -22.58 16.34
N SER A 382 -11.24 -22.71 15.54
CA SER A 382 -9.92 -23.11 16.02
C SER A 382 -9.05 -21.90 16.35
N PHE A 383 -8.68 -21.76 17.63
CA PHE A 383 -7.84 -20.67 18.14
C PHE A 383 -6.54 -21.25 18.73
N ARG A 384 -5.38 -20.68 18.42
CA ARG A 384 -4.08 -21.18 18.91
C ARG A 384 -3.38 -20.18 19.81
N LEU A 385 -2.76 -20.68 20.88
CA LEU A 385 -1.93 -19.92 21.82
C LEU A 385 -0.45 -20.29 21.70
N SER A 386 0.42 -19.54 22.40
CA SER A 386 1.87 -19.74 22.46
C SER A 386 2.32 -21.15 22.89
N ASP A 387 1.47 -21.92 23.56
CA ASP A 387 1.77 -23.31 23.93
C ASP A 387 1.63 -24.32 22.77
N GLY A 388 1.24 -23.83 21.59
CA GLY A 388 1.01 -24.63 20.38
C GLY A 388 -0.33 -25.35 20.34
N GLY A 389 -1.09 -25.34 21.44
CA GLY A 389 -2.36 -26.05 21.54
C GLY A 389 -3.52 -25.23 20.95
N ASN A 390 -4.38 -25.91 20.20
CA ASN A 390 -5.63 -25.32 19.71
C ASN A 390 -6.69 -25.32 20.84
N ARG A 391 -7.63 -24.39 20.76
CA ARG A 391 -8.74 -24.16 21.69
C ARG A 391 -10.00 -23.83 20.89
N ASP A 392 -11.16 -24.19 21.44
CA ASP A 392 -12.41 -23.57 21.03
C ASP A 392 -12.53 -22.13 21.58
N PHE A 393 -13.52 -21.37 21.12
CA PHE A 393 -13.68 -19.97 21.51
C PHE A 393 -13.91 -19.78 23.03
N ASN A 394 -14.64 -20.69 23.67
CA ASN A 394 -14.90 -20.60 25.10
C ASN A 394 -13.63 -20.86 25.93
N SER A 395 -12.81 -21.83 25.52
CA SER A 395 -11.53 -22.12 26.15
C SER A 395 -10.52 -21.01 25.89
N TRP A 396 -10.49 -20.45 24.69
CA TRP A 396 -9.73 -19.24 24.38
C TRP A 396 -10.02 -18.13 25.38
N LYS A 397 -11.29 -17.74 25.54
CA LYS A 397 -11.71 -16.70 26.50
C LYS A 397 -11.26 -17.00 27.94
N ARG A 398 -11.44 -18.25 28.39
CA ARG A 398 -11.03 -18.66 29.75
C ARG A 398 -9.51 -18.65 29.93
N ASN A 399 -8.75 -19.07 28.92
CA ASN A 399 -7.30 -19.18 29.00
C ASN A 399 -6.60 -17.82 28.88
N THR A 400 -7.16 -16.89 28.11
CA THR A 400 -6.53 -15.59 27.85
C THR A 400 -7.10 -14.46 28.71
N GLY A 401 -8.38 -14.54 29.08
CA GLY A 401 -9.12 -13.41 29.65
C GLY A 401 -9.46 -12.31 28.65
N LEU A 402 -9.23 -12.54 27.35
CA LEU A 402 -9.53 -11.62 26.25
C LEU A 402 -10.95 -11.88 25.70
N ASP A 403 -11.42 -11.03 24.80
CA ASP A 403 -12.65 -11.27 24.02
C ASP A 403 -13.91 -11.42 24.90
N THR A 404 -14.02 -10.58 25.92
CA THR A 404 -15.16 -10.60 26.86
C THR A 404 -16.49 -10.37 26.12
N ASN A 405 -16.52 -9.36 25.25
CA ASN A 405 -17.66 -8.91 24.45
C ASN A 405 -17.58 -9.33 22.97
N SER A 406 -16.66 -10.24 22.63
CA SER A 406 -16.55 -10.79 21.28
C SER A 406 -17.48 -11.97 21.05
N THR A 407 -17.77 -12.25 19.78
CA THR A 407 -18.69 -13.32 19.37
C THR A 407 -18.00 -14.33 18.47
N PHE A 408 -18.43 -15.59 18.52
CA PHE A 408 -18.06 -16.61 17.54
C PHE A 408 -19.31 -17.25 16.93
N ALA A 409 -19.30 -17.45 15.62
CA ALA A 409 -20.29 -18.24 14.89
C ALA A 409 -19.59 -19.31 14.03
N SER A 410 -20.05 -20.56 14.10
CA SER A 410 -19.50 -21.63 13.26
C SER A 410 -19.87 -21.42 11.79
N GLY A 411 -18.93 -21.74 10.90
CA GLY A 411 -19.14 -21.62 9.45
C GLY A 411 -18.90 -20.20 8.93
N ARG A 412 -19.15 -20.00 7.63
CA ARG A 412 -18.91 -18.71 6.96
C ARG A 412 -19.86 -17.61 7.48
N PRO A 413 -19.46 -16.32 7.39
CA PRO A 413 -20.41 -15.23 7.61
C PRO A 413 -21.60 -15.33 6.64
N GLN A 414 -22.69 -14.61 6.94
CA GLN A 414 -23.92 -14.60 6.15
C GLN A 414 -24.24 -13.19 5.65
N GLY A 415 -25.12 -13.08 4.66
CA GLY A 415 -25.56 -11.80 4.15
C GLY A 415 -24.58 -11.16 3.17
N VAL A 416 -24.83 -9.88 2.91
CA VAL A 416 -23.94 -9.02 2.12
C VAL A 416 -23.35 -7.97 3.05
N GLN A 417 -22.02 -7.87 3.05
CA GLN A 417 -21.29 -6.79 3.70
C GLN A 417 -20.64 -5.94 2.62
N MET A 418 -20.97 -4.65 2.58
CA MET A 418 -20.54 -3.74 1.54
C MET A 418 -19.94 -2.47 2.14
N PHE A 419 -18.82 -2.03 1.57
CA PHE A 419 -18.08 -0.86 2.04
C PHE A 419 -17.79 0.07 0.86
N VAL A 420 -18.31 1.29 0.91
CA VAL A 420 -18.05 2.33 -0.08
C VAL A 420 -17.00 3.29 0.49
N ARG A 421 -15.86 3.40 -0.19
CA ARG A 421 -14.69 4.14 0.27
C ARG A 421 -14.41 5.30 -0.67
N ARG A 422 -14.81 6.50 -0.26
CA ARG A 422 -14.56 7.73 -1.02
C ARG A 422 -13.05 7.95 -1.20
N ASN A 423 -12.65 8.30 -2.41
CA ASN A 423 -11.30 8.74 -2.70
C ASN A 423 -11.03 10.14 -2.10
N LYS A 424 -9.91 10.27 -1.40
CA LYS A 424 -9.44 11.51 -0.76
C LYS A 424 -8.99 12.58 -1.75
N TYR A 425 -8.43 12.19 -2.89
CA TYR A 425 -7.79 13.08 -3.86
C TYR A 425 -8.65 13.35 -5.10
N GLU A 426 -9.52 12.42 -5.49
CA GLU A 426 -10.35 12.54 -6.70
C GLU A 426 -11.84 12.48 -6.35
N ALA A 427 -12.52 13.63 -6.40
CA ALA A 427 -13.94 13.71 -6.13
C ALA A 427 -14.75 12.88 -7.13
N GLY A 428 -15.77 12.16 -6.66
CA GLY A 428 -16.53 11.24 -7.52
C GLY A 428 -15.92 9.85 -7.67
N ARG A 429 -14.64 9.65 -7.31
CA ARG A 429 -14.00 8.33 -7.28
C ARG A 429 -14.25 7.63 -5.94
N ALA A 430 -14.53 6.33 -5.98
CA ALA A 430 -14.63 5.50 -4.78
C ALA A 430 -14.29 4.04 -5.07
N ASN A 431 -13.75 3.34 -4.07
CA ASN A 431 -13.67 1.88 -4.10
C ASN A 431 -14.92 1.30 -3.42
N VAL A 432 -15.50 0.25 -4.00
CA VAL A 432 -16.61 -0.51 -3.41
C VAL A 432 -16.14 -1.93 -3.17
N VAL A 433 -16.18 -2.37 -1.90
CA VAL A 433 -15.78 -3.72 -1.48
C VAL A 433 -17.04 -4.48 -1.11
N VAL A 434 -17.23 -5.67 -1.66
CA VAL A 434 -18.43 -6.48 -1.42
C VAL A 434 -18.03 -7.90 -1.00
N TYR A 435 -18.34 -8.27 0.24
CA TYR A 435 -18.42 -9.67 0.66
C TYR A 435 -19.88 -10.12 0.54
N ASN A 436 -20.18 -10.94 -0.45
CA ASN A 436 -21.50 -11.43 -0.80
C ASN A 436 -21.62 -12.91 -0.43
N TRP A 437 -21.66 -13.20 0.87
CA TRP A 437 -21.70 -14.57 1.39
C TRP A 437 -22.96 -15.33 0.97
N ASP A 438 -24.07 -14.61 0.76
CA ASP A 438 -25.32 -15.13 0.20
C ASP A 438 -25.22 -15.49 -1.29
N ARG A 439 -24.13 -15.08 -1.97
CA ARG A 439 -23.89 -15.29 -3.40
C ARG A 439 -25.03 -14.76 -4.28
N LYS A 440 -25.61 -13.62 -3.90
CA LYS A 440 -26.64 -12.94 -4.70
C LYS A 440 -26.09 -12.57 -6.07
N GLU A 441 -26.94 -12.60 -7.10
CA GLU A 441 -26.53 -12.25 -8.47
C GLU A 441 -26.25 -10.75 -8.62
N THR A 442 -27.01 -9.91 -7.89
CA THR A 442 -26.80 -8.46 -7.84
C THR A 442 -26.81 -7.94 -6.41
N VAL A 443 -26.14 -6.81 -6.19
CA VAL A 443 -26.11 -6.09 -4.91
C VAL A 443 -26.32 -4.59 -5.16
N PRO A 444 -27.30 -3.94 -4.50
CA PRO A 444 -27.50 -2.50 -4.62
C PRO A 444 -26.44 -1.71 -3.85
N VAL A 445 -25.72 -0.81 -4.52
CA VAL A 445 -24.79 0.14 -3.89
C VAL A 445 -25.37 1.54 -3.81
N ASP A 446 -25.30 2.15 -2.62
CA ASP A 446 -25.62 3.57 -2.44
C ASP A 446 -24.38 4.43 -2.73
N LEU A 447 -24.49 5.28 -3.75
CA LEU A 447 -23.43 6.20 -4.17
C LEU A 447 -23.74 7.67 -3.79
N ARG A 448 -24.72 7.91 -2.92
CA ARG A 448 -25.02 9.26 -2.43
C ARG A 448 -23.81 9.83 -1.72
N GLY A 449 -23.50 11.09 -2.03
CA GLY A 449 -22.31 11.77 -1.53
C GLY A 449 -21.01 11.36 -2.23
N ILE A 450 -20.99 10.28 -3.02
CA ILE A 450 -19.88 9.99 -3.96
C ILE A 450 -20.13 10.74 -5.27
N LEU A 451 -21.28 10.49 -5.89
CA LEU A 451 -21.68 11.12 -7.15
C LEU A 451 -22.76 12.18 -6.93
N ALA A 452 -22.71 13.25 -7.73
CA ALA A 452 -23.76 14.26 -7.79
C ALA A 452 -24.93 13.79 -8.69
N SER A 453 -26.14 14.24 -8.39
CA SER A 453 -27.31 14.00 -9.27
C SER A 453 -27.04 14.54 -10.68
N GLY A 454 -27.35 13.75 -11.70
CA GLY A 454 -27.06 14.10 -13.10
C GLY A 454 -25.62 13.87 -13.55
N GLN A 455 -24.71 13.48 -12.65
CA GLN A 455 -23.31 13.18 -12.99
C GLN A 455 -23.23 11.89 -13.80
N ARG A 456 -22.46 11.91 -14.91
CA ARG A 456 -22.10 10.68 -15.62
C ARG A 456 -21.06 9.90 -14.83
N PHE A 457 -21.20 8.59 -14.83
CA PHE A 457 -20.28 7.71 -14.13
C PHE A 457 -20.10 6.39 -14.87
N GLU A 458 -19.02 5.72 -14.51
CA GLU A 458 -18.82 4.31 -14.79
C GLU A 458 -18.36 3.60 -13.52
N ILE A 459 -18.68 2.31 -13.42
CA ILE A 459 -18.20 1.41 -12.39
C ILE A 459 -17.40 0.34 -13.12
N ARG A 460 -16.15 0.17 -12.69
CA ARG A 460 -15.22 -0.80 -13.26
C ARG A 460 -14.94 -1.90 -12.26
N ASP A 461 -14.75 -3.11 -12.75
CA ASP A 461 -14.27 -4.24 -11.97
C ASP A 461 -12.77 -4.09 -11.72
N ALA A 462 -12.32 -4.18 -10.47
CA ALA A 462 -10.90 -4.10 -10.15
C ALA A 462 -10.08 -5.26 -10.77
N GLN A 463 -10.68 -6.45 -10.92
CA GLN A 463 -10.01 -7.60 -11.56
C GLN A 463 -9.97 -7.48 -13.08
N ASN A 464 -10.68 -6.52 -13.69
CA ASN A 464 -10.71 -6.27 -15.13
C ASN A 464 -10.82 -4.76 -15.44
N PHE A 465 -9.96 -3.95 -14.82
CA PHE A 465 -10.12 -2.49 -14.78
C PHE A 465 -10.08 -1.79 -16.14
N TYR A 466 -9.30 -2.29 -17.10
CA TYR A 466 -9.28 -1.77 -18.47
C TYR A 466 -10.26 -2.47 -19.42
N GLY A 467 -11.06 -3.41 -18.89
CA GLY A 467 -12.18 -4.02 -19.60
C GLY A 467 -13.36 -3.07 -19.77
N ARG A 468 -14.49 -3.62 -20.20
CA ARG A 468 -15.75 -2.87 -20.27
C ARG A 468 -16.22 -2.51 -18.86
N PRO A 469 -16.74 -1.30 -18.62
CA PRO A 469 -17.41 -0.98 -17.37
C PRO A 469 -18.53 -1.98 -17.08
N VAL A 470 -18.65 -2.40 -15.82
CA VAL A 470 -19.73 -3.30 -15.38
C VAL A 470 -21.07 -2.57 -15.30
N VAL A 471 -21.04 -1.27 -15.01
CA VAL A 471 -22.19 -0.37 -15.04
C VAL A 471 -21.72 1.00 -15.54
N SER A 472 -22.53 1.69 -16.34
CA SER A 472 -22.32 3.09 -16.68
C SER A 472 -23.66 3.78 -16.82
N GLY A 473 -23.70 5.10 -16.60
CA GLY A 473 -24.94 5.85 -16.73
C GLY A 473 -24.88 7.26 -16.15
N ILE A 474 -26.07 7.81 -15.92
CA ILE A 474 -26.26 9.08 -15.21
C ILE A 474 -26.76 8.75 -13.81
N TYR A 475 -26.13 9.31 -12.80
CA TYR A 475 -26.53 9.06 -11.42
C TYR A 475 -27.86 9.75 -11.10
N THR A 476 -28.83 9.00 -10.59
CA THR A 476 -30.21 9.45 -10.33
C THR A 476 -30.59 9.45 -8.85
N GLU A 477 -29.59 9.48 -7.96
CA GLU A 477 -29.76 9.43 -6.49
C GLU A 477 -30.42 8.14 -5.96
N LYS A 478 -30.57 7.12 -6.82
CA LYS A 478 -31.02 5.78 -6.46
C LYS A 478 -29.81 4.85 -6.32
N PRO A 479 -29.93 3.76 -5.53
CA PRO A 479 -28.92 2.71 -5.52
C PRO A 479 -28.66 2.17 -6.92
N VAL A 480 -27.40 1.85 -7.19
CA VAL A 480 -26.95 1.26 -8.46
C VAL A 480 -26.78 -0.24 -8.26
N GLU A 481 -27.34 -1.07 -9.14
CA GLU A 481 -27.19 -2.53 -9.05
C GLU A 481 -25.80 -2.95 -9.54
N LEU A 482 -25.01 -3.57 -8.66
CA LEU A 482 -23.71 -4.15 -9.00
C LEU A 482 -23.91 -5.62 -9.41
N PRO A 483 -23.48 -6.03 -10.61
CA PRO A 483 -23.48 -7.43 -11.00
C PRO A 483 -22.39 -8.18 -10.23
N MET A 484 -22.77 -9.26 -9.55
CA MET A 484 -21.85 -10.11 -8.78
C MET A 484 -21.52 -11.41 -9.52
N THR A 485 -22.02 -11.63 -10.73
CA THR A 485 -21.77 -12.85 -11.52
C THR A 485 -20.72 -12.67 -12.62
N ASN A 486 -19.98 -11.55 -12.61
CA ASN A 486 -18.90 -11.33 -13.58
C ASN A 486 -17.77 -12.34 -13.37
N ASP A 487 -17.32 -12.96 -14.46
CA ASP A 487 -16.22 -13.93 -14.48
C ASP A 487 -14.99 -13.42 -15.27
N ALA A 488 -15.11 -12.28 -15.94
CA ALA A 488 -14.04 -11.70 -16.73
C ALA A 488 -12.92 -11.17 -15.82
N VAL A 489 -11.69 -11.62 -16.09
CA VAL A 489 -10.47 -11.20 -15.38
C VAL A 489 -9.44 -10.74 -16.40
N ALA A 490 -8.71 -9.66 -16.10
CA ALA A 490 -7.56 -9.24 -16.90
C ALA A 490 -6.52 -10.37 -16.96
N LEU A 491 -5.98 -10.64 -18.14
CA LEU A 491 -4.94 -11.65 -18.30
C LEU A 491 -3.58 -11.07 -17.91
N PRO A 492 -2.78 -11.77 -17.09
CA PRO A 492 -1.38 -11.40 -16.89
C PRO A 492 -0.62 -11.35 -18.22
N ILE A 493 0.30 -10.40 -18.32
CA ILE A 493 1.22 -10.29 -19.44
C ILE A 493 2.29 -11.38 -19.30
N GLY A 494 2.48 -12.13 -20.38
CA GLY A 494 3.42 -13.25 -20.38
C GLY A 494 2.79 -14.58 -19.97
N ARG A 495 3.66 -15.58 -19.72
CA ARG A 495 3.23 -16.89 -19.22
C ARG A 495 3.35 -16.92 -17.71
N VAL A 496 2.23 -17.15 -17.03
CA VAL A 496 2.20 -17.40 -15.59
C VAL A 496 1.93 -18.89 -15.31
N PRO A 497 2.50 -19.47 -14.25
CA PRO A 497 2.23 -20.85 -13.86
C PRO A 497 0.74 -21.14 -13.62
N THR A 498 0.07 -20.25 -12.90
CA THR A 498 -1.34 -20.39 -12.55
C THR A 498 -2.10 -19.15 -12.99
N ARG A 499 -3.23 -19.34 -13.69
CA ARG A 499 -4.07 -18.23 -14.12
C ARG A 499 -4.95 -17.74 -12.96
N PRO A 500 -5.08 -16.41 -12.77
CA PRO A 500 -6.00 -15.87 -11.79
C PRO A 500 -7.45 -16.12 -12.23
N VAL A 501 -8.32 -16.32 -11.25
CA VAL A 501 -9.77 -16.49 -11.45
C VAL A 501 -10.53 -15.38 -10.75
N HIS A 502 -11.75 -15.09 -11.21
CA HIS A 502 -12.57 -14.08 -10.57
C HIS A 502 -12.99 -14.55 -9.17
N THR A 503 -13.14 -13.62 -8.24
CA THR A 503 -13.60 -13.91 -6.86
C THR A 503 -15.13 -13.97 -6.71
N SER A 504 -15.83 -13.69 -7.80
CA SER A 504 -17.29 -13.73 -7.91
C SER A 504 -17.85 -15.15 -7.70
N PRO A 505 -19.10 -15.28 -7.22
CA PRO A 505 -19.96 -14.19 -6.74
C PRO A 505 -19.74 -13.85 -5.26
N GLU A 506 -18.86 -14.55 -4.56
CA GLU A 506 -18.71 -14.44 -3.11
C GLU A 506 -17.99 -13.16 -2.69
N PHE A 507 -17.05 -12.69 -3.49
CA PHE A 507 -16.32 -11.44 -3.25
C PHE A 507 -16.13 -10.67 -4.56
N ALA A 508 -16.22 -9.34 -4.52
CA ALA A 508 -15.89 -8.48 -5.64
C ALA A 508 -15.47 -7.09 -5.16
N VAL A 509 -14.64 -6.43 -5.97
CA VAL A 509 -14.15 -5.08 -5.71
C VAL A 509 -14.35 -4.25 -6.96
N PHE A 510 -14.97 -3.08 -6.81
CA PHE A 510 -15.26 -2.18 -7.91
C PHE A 510 -14.63 -0.80 -7.67
N VAL A 511 -14.36 -0.09 -8.76
CA VAL A 511 -13.92 1.31 -8.76
C VAL A 511 -14.99 2.14 -9.46
N VAL A 512 -15.59 3.06 -8.72
CA VAL A 512 -16.50 4.09 -9.25
C VAL A 512 -15.66 5.22 -9.79
N LEU A 513 -15.94 5.66 -11.01
CA LEU A 513 -15.25 6.75 -11.69
C LEU A 513 -16.27 7.79 -12.18
N PRO A 514 -16.03 9.09 -11.93
CA PRO A 514 -16.77 10.15 -12.58
C PRO A 514 -16.39 10.23 -14.06
N GLN A 515 -17.32 10.67 -14.91
CA GLN A 515 -17.13 10.85 -16.36
C GLN A 515 -17.50 12.25 -16.85
#